data_AF-A0A1I0Q753-F1
#
_entry.id   AF-A0A1I0Q753-F1
#
_cell.length_a   1.000
_cell.length_b   1.000
_cell.length_c   1.000
_cell.angle_alpha   90.00
_cell.angle_beta   90.00
_cell.angle_gamma   90.00
#
_symmetry.space_group_name_H-M   'P 1'
#
loop_
_entity.id
_entity.type
_entity.pdbx_description
1 polymer ?
#
loop_
_entity_poly.entity_id
_entity_poly.type
_entity_poly.pdbx_seq_one_letter_code
_entity_poly.pdbx_strand_id
1 'polypeptide(L)'
;MEKYIWIFPILFIFHDLEEIIGFGIWGKKNIPIMEKKIPKLVPMYKKLFMLYSTEGMALAVFEILVLCIVICLLATYLGLYQIWIGAFIAFILHLFMHIVQAIIWHGYIPAVITSIIAAPISVIIALDCIKILNYSAYTIILWTIVGLVIIFANVKFAHFLMHWFTRKMSVWM
;
A
#
# COMPACT_ATOMS: atom_id res chain seq x y z
N MET A 1 -12.14 -13.61 15.15
CA MET A 1 -10.99 -12.85 14.60
C MET A 1 -10.22 -13.65 13.56
N GLU A 2 -9.82 -14.89 13.85
CA GLU A 2 -8.97 -15.71 12.97
C GLU A 2 -9.41 -15.77 11.50
N LYS A 3 -10.73 -15.90 11.23
CA LYS A 3 -11.28 -15.93 9.86
C LYS A 3 -10.99 -14.66 9.03
N TYR A 4 -10.73 -13.52 9.69
CA TYR A 4 -10.47 -12.25 9.02
C TYR A 4 -8.98 -11.90 8.98
N ILE A 5 -8.15 -12.39 9.90
CA ILE A 5 -6.75 -11.96 10.03
C ILE A 5 -6.00 -12.16 8.71
N TRP A 6 -6.12 -13.35 8.14
CA TRP A 6 -5.37 -13.77 6.95
C TRP A 6 -5.89 -13.21 5.64
N ILE A 7 -7.04 -12.53 5.64
CA ILE A 7 -7.53 -11.85 4.42
C ILE A 7 -6.72 -10.59 4.11
N PHE A 8 -6.04 -10.03 5.12
CA PHE A 8 -5.23 -8.82 4.96
C PHE A 8 -4.12 -9.00 3.91
N PRO A 9 -3.17 -9.93 4.05
CA PRO A 9 -2.12 -10.12 3.04
C PRO A 9 -2.68 -10.49 1.66
N ILE A 10 -3.83 -11.16 1.59
CA ILE A 10 -4.49 -11.53 0.33
C ILE A 10 -5.03 -10.29 -0.39
N LEU A 11 -5.73 -9.41 0.32
CA LEU A 11 -6.25 -8.15 -0.25
C LEU A 11 -5.11 -7.20 -0.61
N PHE A 12 -4.06 -7.15 0.21
CA PHE A 12 -2.86 -6.37 -0.05
C PHE A 12 -2.21 -6.81 -1.38
N ILE A 13 -1.85 -8.10 -1.52
CA ILE A 13 -1.16 -8.55 -2.73
C ILE A 13 -2.06 -8.46 -3.97
N PHE A 14 -3.38 -8.71 -3.84
CA PHE A 14 -4.32 -8.52 -4.94
C PHE A 14 -4.28 -7.10 -5.49
N HIS A 15 -4.21 -6.10 -4.61
CA HIS A 15 -4.13 -4.69 -4.96
C HIS A 15 -2.77 -4.30 -5.52
N ASP A 16 -1.68 -4.60 -4.79
CA ASP A 16 -0.33 -4.21 -5.18
C ASP A 16 0.17 -4.89 -6.47
N LEU A 17 -0.40 -6.04 -6.84
CA LEU A 17 -0.11 -6.67 -8.15
C LEU A 17 -0.52 -5.77 -9.33
N GLU A 18 -1.66 -5.08 -9.24
CA GLU A 18 -2.04 -4.08 -10.27
C GLU A 18 -1.03 -2.93 -10.28
N GLU A 19 -0.53 -2.52 -9.11
CA GLU A 19 0.48 -1.47 -8.99
C GLU A 19 1.81 -1.88 -9.66
N ILE A 20 2.31 -3.09 -9.38
CA ILE A 20 3.54 -3.63 -10.00
C ILE A 20 3.42 -3.65 -11.52
N ILE A 21 2.29 -4.15 -12.04
CA ILE A 21 2.06 -4.28 -13.49
C ILE A 21 1.94 -2.88 -14.13
N GLY A 22 1.19 -1.99 -13.50
CA GLY A 22 0.79 -0.72 -14.09
C GLY A 22 1.81 0.42 -13.94
N PHE A 23 2.55 0.49 -12.84
CA PHE A 23 3.27 1.72 -12.45
C PHE A 23 4.35 2.13 -13.45
N GLY A 24 5.17 1.19 -13.91
CA GLY A 24 6.19 1.46 -14.92
C GLY A 24 5.62 1.93 -16.25
N ILE A 25 4.54 1.29 -16.71
CA ILE A 25 3.87 1.61 -17.98
C ILE A 25 3.22 2.99 -17.89
N TRP A 26 2.49 3.23 -16.79
CA TRP A 26 1.81 4.48 -16.52
C TRP A 26 2.79 5.64 -16.45
N GLY A 27 3.93 5.50 -15.75
CA GLY A 27 4.94 6.53 -15.65
C GLY A 27 5.49 6.97 -17.01
N LYS A 28 5.91 6.02 -17.84
CA LYS A 28 6.46 6.30 -19.19
C LYS A 28 5.47 7.08 -20.06
N LYS A 29 4.18 6.74 -19.98
CA LYS A 29 3.12 7.40 -20.77
C LYS A 29 2.72 8.76 -20.19
N ASN A 30 2.65 8.91 -18.87
CA ASN A 30 1.98 10.03 -18.23
C ASN A 30 2.91 11.11 -17.67
N ILE A 31 4.22 10.86 -17.48
CA ILE A 31 5.17 11.91 -17.07
C ILE A 31 5.19 13.10 -18.08
N PRO A 32 5.24 12.89 -19.41
CA PRO A 32 5.17 14.00 -20.37
C PRO A 32 3.85 14.77 -20.33
N ILE A 33 2.75 14.10 -19.95
CA ILE A 33 1.43 14.71 -19.81
C ILE A 33 1.37 15.52 -18.50
N MET A 34 2.01 15.03 -17.44
CA MET A 34 2.08 15.66 -16.13
C MET A 34 2.82 17.00 -16.17
N GLU A 35 3.81 17.16 -17.06
CA GLU A 35 4.48 18.44 -17.34
C GLU A 35 3.51 19.56 -17.73
N LYS A 36 2.41 19.22 -18.41
CA LYS A 36 1.39 20.18 -18.83
C LYS A 36 0.30 20.38 -17.77
N LYS A 37 -0.13 19.29 -17.10
CA LYS A 37 -1.26 19.34 -16.15
C LYS A 37 -0.86 19.78 -14.74
N ILE A 38 0.25 19.26 -14.20
CA ILE A 38 0.65 19.45 -12.80
C ILE A 38 2.20 19.59 -12.70
N PRO A 39 2.78 20.66 -13.27
CA PRO A 39 4.23 20.80 -13.40
C PRO A 39 4.97 20.77 -12.06
N LYS A 40 4.32 21.20 -10.97
CA LYS A 40 4.89 21.20 -9.61
C LYS A 40 5.27 19.81 -9.10
N LEU A 41 4.59 18.74 -9.56
CA LEU A 41 4.86 17.37 -9.11
C LEU A 41 5.90 16.64 -9.97
N VAL A 42 6.18 17.14 -11.18
CA VAL A 42 7.07 16.47 -12.14
C VAL A 42 8.46 16.19 -11.59
N PRO A 43 9.15 17.10 -10.87
CA PRO A 43 10.49 16.81 -10.37
C PRO A 43 10.52 15.60 -9.43
N MET A 44 9.50 15.47 -8.59
CA MET A 44 9.34 14.35 -7.65
C MET A 44 9.15 13.03 -8.42
N TYR A 45 8.22 13.00 -9.38
CA TYR A 45 7.94 11.80 -10.17
C TYR A 45 9.13 11.42 -11.07
N LYS A 46 9.81 12.39 -11.72
CA LYS A 46 11.02 12.10 -12.50
C LYS A 46 12.12 11.48 -11.63
N LYS A 47 12.34 12.00 -10.42
CA LYS A 47 13.32 11.42 -9.48
C LYS A 47 12.95 9.99 -9.10
N LEU A 48 11.66 9.73 -8.82
CA LEU A 48 11.17 8.40 -8.49
C LEU A 48 11.38 7.42 -9.65
N PHE A 49 10.99 7.82 -10.87
CA PHE A 49 11.08 6.97 -12.06
C PHE A 49 12.51 6.76 -12.57
N MET A 50 13.45 7.67 -12.30
CA MET A 50 14.88 7.46 -12.62
C MET A 50 15.49 6.26 -11.87
N LEU A 51 14.96 5.92 -10.70
CA LEU A 51 15.43 4.82 -9.86
C LEU A 51 14.36 3.74 -9.70
N TYR A 52 13.49 3.60 -10.71
CA TYR A 52 12.43 2.62 -10.76
C TYR A 52 12.80 1.46 -11.68
N SER A 53 12.51 0.25 -11.23
CA SER A 53 12.44 -0.97 -12.05
C SER A 53 11.24 -1.79 -11.58
N THR A 54 10.67 -2.61 -12.46
CA THR A 54 9.55 -3.49 -12.09
C THR A 54 9.98 -4.51 -11.04
N GLU A 55 11.21 -5.02 -11.15
CA GLU A 55 11.80 -5.98 -10.21
C GLU A 55 12.07 -5.32 -8.85
N GLY A 56 12.55 -4.08 -8.84
CA GLY A 56 12.71 -3.29 -7.61
C GLY A 56 11.36 -3.00 -6.94
N MET A 57 10.31 -2.71 -7.72
CA MET A 57 8.95 -2.53 -7.19
C MET A 57 8.42 -3.84 -6.61
N ALA A 58 8.63 -4.97 -7.30
CA ALA A 58 8.24 -6.29 -6.79
C ALA A 58 8.96 -6.62 -5.47
N LEU A 59 10.24 -6.25 -5.32
CA LEU A 59 10.97 -6.40 -4.06
C LEU A 59 10.37 -5.54 -2.93
N ALA A 60 10.00 -4.29 -3.22
CA ALA A 60 9.35 -3.42 -2.23
C ALA A 60 8.00 -3.99 -1.78
N VAL A 61 7.14 -4.40 -2.72
CA VAL A 61 5.85 -5.03 -2.40
C VAL A 61 6.03 -6.34 -1.63
N PHE A 62 7.03 -7.15 -2.00
CA PHE A 62 7.35 -8.38 -1.27
C PHE A 62 7.73 -8.10 0.19
N GLU A 63 8.53 -7.06 0.45
CA GLU A 63 8.89 -6.67 1.81
C GLU A 63 7.67 -6.22 2.64
N ILE A 64 6.78 -5.41 2.06
CA ILE A 64 5.54 -4.99 2.71
C ILE A 64 4.61 -6.20 2.95
N LEU A 65 4.53 -7.15 2.02
CA LEU A 65 3.78 -8.39 2.20
C LEU A 65 4.31 -9.21 3.39
N VAL A 66 5.63 -9.31 3.54
CA VAL A 66 6.24 -9.97 4.70
C VAL A 66 5.83 -9.26 5.99
N LEU A 67 5.82 -7.93 6.02
CA LEU A 67 5.32 -7.18 7.18
C LEU A 67 3.85 -7.48 7.47
N CYS A 68 2.98 -7.50 6.45
CA CYS A 68 1.57 -7.87 6.60
C CYS A 68 1.41 -9.26 7.22
N ILE A 69 2.21 -10.24 6.76
CA ILE A 69 2.23 -11.61 7.31
C ILE A 69 2.68 -11.60 8.77
N VAL A 70 3.75 -10.87 9.11
CA VAL A 70 4.23 -10.75 10.50
C VAL A 70 3.13 -10.16 11.41
N ILE A 71 2.44 -9.11 10.98
CA ILE A 71 1.32 -8.52 11.73
C ILE A 71 0.19 -9.54 11.92
N CYS A 72 -0.10 -10.36 10.91
CA CYS A 72 -1.08 -11.44 11.01
C CYS A 72 -0.65 -12.51 12.02
N LEU A 73 0.62 -12.94 11.99
CA LEU A 73 1.18 -13.90 12.93
C LEU A 73 1.10 -13.37 14.38
N LEU A 74 1.46 -12.11 14.61
CA LEU A 74 1.34 -11.46 15.93
C LEU A 74 -0.11 -11.44 16.41
N ALA A 75 -1.07 -11.15 15.53
CA ALA A 75 -2.49 -11.17 15.87
C ALA A 75 -2.98 -12.59 16.19
N THR A 76 -2.61 -13.58 15.39
CA THR A 76 -3.04 -14.98 15.57
C THR A 76 -2.45 -15.62 16.82
N TYR A 77 -1.14 -15.49 17.04
CA TYR A 77 -0.44 -16.24 18.09
C TYR A 77 -0.31 -15.48 19.41
N LEU A 78 -0.25 -14.14 19.36
CA LEU A 78 -0.08 -13.30 20.56
C LEU A 78 -1.34 -12.48 20.90
N GLY A 79 -2.41 -12.60 20.11
CA GLY A 79 -3.66 -11.88 20.34
C GLY A 79 -3.53 -10.36 20.14
N LEU A 80 -2.49 -9.88 19.44
CA LEU A 80 -2.23 -8.46 19.20
C LEU A 80 -3.14 -7.86 18.11
N TYR A 81 -4.45 -8.02 18.27
CA TYR A 81 -5.47 -7.61 17.29
C TYR A 81 -5.51 -6.09 17.06
N GLN A 82 -5.08 -5.29 18.04
CA GLN A 82 -5.03 -3.84 17.93
C GLN A 82 -4.00 -3.36 16.89
N ILE A 83 -2.85 -4.03 16.82
CA ILE A 83 -1.84 -3.72 15.79
C ILE A 83 -2.39 -4.09 14.41
N TRP A 84 -3.04 -5.25 14.32
CA TRP A 84 -3.67 -5.71 13.08
C TRP A 84 -4.75 -4.74 12.60
N ILE A 85 -5.67 -4.31 13.46
CA ILE A 85 -6.75 -3.38 13.04
C ILE A 85 -6.16 -2.03 12.62
N GLY A 86 -5.14 -1.54 13.32
CA GLY A 86 -4.44 -0.31 12.97
C GLY A 86 -3.79 -0.37 11.59
N ALA A 87 -3.04 -1.44 11.32
CA ALA A 87 -2.41 -1.67 10.02
C ALA A 87 -3.43 -1.91 8.90
N PHE A 88 -4.52 -2.63 9.19
CA PHE A 88 -5.57 -2.90 8.22
C PHE A 88 -6.35 -1.62 7.84
N ILE A 89 -6.61 -0.72 8.81
CA ILE A 89 -7.18 0.61 8.51
C ILE A 89 -6.19 1.46 7.71
N ALA A 90 -4.89 1.41 7.99
CA ALA A 90 -3.88 2.09 7.17
C ALA A 90 -3.90 1.59 5.71
N PHE A 91 -4.07 0.28 5.50
CA PHE A 91 -4.27 -0.31 4.18
C PHE A 91 -5.56 0.17 3.50
N ILE A 92 -6.68 0.23 4.23
CA ILE A 92 -7.95 0.79 3.70
C ILE A 92 -7.75 2.23 3.22
N LEU A 93 -7.10 3.06 4.03
CA LEU A 93 -6.79 4.45 3.67
C LEU A 93 -5.92 4.51 2.41
N HIS A 94 -4.97 3.59 2.23
CA HIS A 94 -4.17 3.46 1.02
C HIS A 94 -5.01 3.15 -0.24
N LEU A 95 -5.98 2.24 -0.16
CA LEU A 95 -6.91 1.99 -1.28
C LEU A 95 -7.69 3.25 -1.66
N PHE A 96 -8.18 4.00 -0.66
CA PHE A 96 -8.89 5.25 -0.91
C PHE A 96 -7.98 6.33 -1.52
N MET A 97 -6.69 6.37 -1.16
CA MET A 97 -5.72 7.29 -1.78
C MET A 97 -5.65 7.07 -3.29
N HIS A 98 -5.56 5.81 -3.76
CA HIS A 98 -5.53 5.50 -5.20
C HIS A 98 -6.81 5.94 -5.93
N ILE A 99 -7.98 5.73 -5.31
CA ILE A 99 -9.27 6.18 -5.85
C ILE A 99 -9.30 7.71 -5.97
N VAL A 100 -8.90 8.42 -4.92
CA VAL A 100 -8.85 9.90 -4.92
C VAL A 100 -7.84 10.42 -5.95
N GLN A 101 -6.67 9.79 -6.05
CA GLN A 101 -5.66 10.15 -7.05
C GLN A 101 -6.21 9.98 -8.48
N ALA A 102 -6.94 8.90 -8.76
CA ALA A 102 -7.52 8.66 -10.09
C ALA A 102 -8.60 9.71 -10.43
N ILE A 103 -9.42 10.12 -9.46
CA ILE A 103 -10.40 11.20 -9.62
C ILE A 103 -9.68 12.52 -9.95
N ILE A 104 -8.65 12.88 -9.19
CA ILE A 104 -7.87 14.11 -9.42
C ILE A 104 -7.16 14.07 -10.78
N TRP A 105 -6.62 12.91 -11.17
CA TRP A 105 -5.95 12.71 -12.45
C TRP A 105 -6.91 12.74 -13.65
N HIS A 106 -8.21 12.50 -13.40
CA HIS A 106 -9.24 12.31 -14.41
C HIS A 106 -8.89 11.19 -15.39
N GLY A 107 -8.44 10.06 -14.84
CA GLY A 107 -8.04 8.91 -15.64
C GLY A 107 -7.52 7.75 -14.80
N TYR A 108 -7.15 6.68 -15.51
CA TYR A 108 -6.58 5.50 -14.88
C TYR A 108 -5.23 5.82 -14.21
N ILE A 109 -5.07 5.31 -12.98
CA ILE A 109 -3.81 5.20 -12.24
C ILE A 109 -3.69 3.72 -11.82
N PRO A 110 -2.49 3.14 -11.84
CA PRO A 110 -2.23 1.80 -11.34
C PRO A 110 -2.88 1.58 -9.98
N ALA A 111 -3.46 0.40 -9.79
CA ALA A 111 -4.11 -0.05 -8.56
C ALA A 111 -5.49 0.59 -8.26
N VAL A 112 -6.05 1.42 -9.16
CA VAL A 112 -7.40 1.99 -8.96
C VAL A 112 -8.50 0.94 -9.10
N ILE A 113 -8.38 -0.02 -10.03
CA ILE A 113 -9.43 -1.00 -10.30
C ILE A 113 -9.53 -1.95 -9.11
N THR A 114 -8.41 -2.50 -8.67
CA THR A 114 -8.31 -3.34 -7.48
C THR A 114 -8.70 -2.56 -6.23
N SER A 115 -8.38 -1.27 -6.12
CA SER A 115 -8.85 -0.43 -5.00
C SER A 115 -10.37 -0.31 -4.93
N ILE A 116 -11.04 -0.07 -6.06
CA ILE A 116 -12.51 0.02 -6.12
C ILE A 116 -13.15 -1.29 -5.65
N ILE A 117 -12.53 -2.43 -5.96
CA ILE A 117 -13.01 -3.76 -5.56
C ILE A 117 -12.68 -4.05 -4.08
N ALA A 118 -11.43 -3.82 -3.67
CA ALA A 118 -10.91 -4.20 -2.36
C ALA A 118 -11.37 -3.27 -1.23
N ALA A 119 -11.59 -1.97 -1.50
CA ALA A 119 -11.97 -0.99 -0.49
C ALA A 119 -13.30 -1.34 0.22
N PRO A 120 -14.43 -1.60 -0.48
CA PRO A 120 -15.69 -1.93 0.20
C PRO A 120 -15.58 -3.23 1.02
N ILE A 121 -14.89 -4.25 0.49
CA ILE A 121 -14.66 -5.52 1.19
C ILE A 121 -13.86 -5.28 2.47
N SER A 122 -12.77 -4.51 2.37
CA SER A 122 -11.90 -4.20 3.50
C SER A 122 -12.62 -3.39 4.58
N VAL A 123 -13.44 -2.41 4.18
CA VAL A 123 -14.26 -1.62 5.12
C VAL A 123 -15.23 -2.51 5.89
N ILE A 124 -15.94 -3.41 5.22
CA ILE A 124 -16.87 -4.35 5.87
C ILE A 124 -16.12 -5.21 6.90
N ILE A 125 -14.97 -5.77 6.52
CA ILE A 125 -14.15 -6.61 7.40
C ILE A 125 -13.66 -5.82 8.61
N ALA A 126 -13.21 -4.58 8.43
CA ALA A 126 -12.76 -3.73 9.54
C ALA A 126 -13.92 -3.43 10.50
N LEU A 127 -15.10 -3.10 9.99
CA LEU A 127 -16.29 -2.85 10.81
C LEU A 127 -16.72 -4.09 11.60
N ASP A 128 -16.69 -5.28 10.99
CA ASP A 128 -16.97 -6.54 11.68
C ASP A 128 -15.96 -6.81 12.78
N CYS A 129 -14.66 -6.63 12.51
CA CYS A 129 -13.60 -6.84 13.49
C CYS A 129 -13.72 -5.86 14.67
N ILE A 130 -14.00 -4.59 14.40
CA ILE A 130 -14.22 -3.57 15.44
C ILE A 130 -15.39 -3.95 16.35
N LYS A 131 -16.50 -4.43 15.77
CA LYS A 131 -17.66 -4.91 16.52
C LYS A 131 -17.33 -6.13 17.37
N ILE A 132 -16.66 -7.13 16.79
CA ILE A 132 -16.27 -8.37 17.48
C ILE A 132 -15.34 -8.09 18.67
N LEU A 133 -14.39 -7.18 18.50
CA LEU A 133 -13.42 -6.82 19.53
C LEU A 133 -13.97 -5.84 20.56
N ASN A 134 -15.16 -5.28 20.31
CA ASN A 134 -15.82 -4.28 21.15
C ASN A 134 -14.87 -3.09 21.51
N TYR A 135 -14.09 -2.64 20.53
CA TYR A 135 -13.12 -1.56 20.74
C TYR A 135 -13.80 -0.20 20.82
N SER A 136 -13.35 0.62 21.78
CA SER A 136 -13.75 2.02 21.87
C SER A 136 -13.18 2.84 20.72
N ALA A 137 -13.83 3.96 20.37
CA ALA A 137 -13.35 4.90 19.37
C ALA A 137 -11.91 5.37 19.66
N TYR A 138 -11.58 5.61 20.94
CA TYR A 138 -10.23 5.96 21.36
C TYR A 138 -9.19 4.90 20.97
N THR A 139 -9.49 3.62 21.24
CA THR A 139 -8.61 2.51 20.89
C THR A 139 -8.39 2.45 19.39
N ILE A 140 -9.45 2.58 18.61
CA ILE A 140 -9.38 2.54 17.14
C ILE A 140 -8.51 3.68 16.61
N ILE A 141 -8.73 4.91 17.08
CA ILE A 141 -7.98 6.09 16.64
C ILE A 141 -6.49 5.94 17.01
N LEU A 142 -6.18 5.58 18.25
CA LEU A 142 -4.82 5.39 18.72
C LEU A 142 -4.08 4.36 17.86
N TRP A 143 -4.66 3.18 17.68
CA TRP A 143 -4.01 2.10 16.95
C TRP A 143 -3.98 2.34 15.44
N THR A 144 -4.92 3.11 14.89
CA THR A 144 -4.83 3.60 13.50
C THR A 144 -3.62 4.51 13.33
N ILE A 145 -3.38 5.43 14.26
CA ILE A 145 -2.18 6.30 14.22
C ILE A 145 -0.91 5.47 14.32
N VAL A 146 -0.85 4.52 15.25
CA VAL A 146 0.29 3.59 15.39
C VAL A 146 0.50 2.79 14.09
N GLY A 147 -0.56 2.23 13.52
CA GLY A 147 -0.52 1.50 12.25
C GLY A 147 -0.01 2.36 11.10
N LEU A 148 -0.50 3.59 10.97
CA LEU A 148 -0.03 4.55 9.97
C LEU A 148 1.45 4.85 10.11
N VAL A 149 1.95 5.05 11.34
CA VAL A 149 3.37 5.29 11.60
C VAL A 149 4.21 4.08 11.19
N ILE A 150 3.79 2.87 11.58
CA ILE A 150 4.49 1.62 11.23
C ILE A 150 4.54 1.43 9.71
N ILE A 151 3.39 1.52 9.04
CA ILE A 151 3.30 1.33 7.59
C ILE A 151 4.08 2.42 6.85
N PHE A 152 3.98 3.68 7.27
CA PHE A 152 4.72 4.77 6.61
C PHE A 152 6.24 4.64 6.77
N ALA A 153 6.71 4.22 7.95
CA ALA A 153 8.12 3.92 8.16
C ALA A 153 8.58 2.75 7.29
N ASN A 154 7.76 1.70 7.18
CA ASN A 154 8.03 0.54 6.36
C ASN A 154 8.04 0.87 4.86
N VAL A 155 7.09 1.65 4.35
CA VAL A 155 7.07 2.10 2.95
C VAL A 155 8.33 2.88 2.58
N LYS A 156 8.85 3.73 3.49
CA LYS A 156 10.14 4.39 3.27
C LYS A 156 11.29 3.40 3.14
N PHE A 157 11.29 2.36 3.96
CA PHE A 157 12.27 1.28 3.89
C PHE A 157 12.13 0.46 2.60
N ALA A 158 10.91 0.11 2.20
CA ALA A 158 10.61 -0.57 0.94
C ALA A 158 11.07 0.23 -0.28
N HIS A 159 10.83 1.55 -0.31
CA HIS A 159 11.36 2.43 -1.37
C HIS A 159 12.89 2.50 -1.36
N PHE A 160 13.52 2.52 -0.18
CA PHE A 160 14.98 2.42 -0.09
C PHE A 160 15.49 1.11 -0.70
N LEU A 161 14.86 -0.03 -0.40
CA LEU A 161 15.20 -1.32 -0.98
C LEU A 161 15.00 -1.34 -2.50
N MET A 162 13.87 -0.82 -3.01
CA MET A 162 13.61 -0.69 -4.45
C MET A 162 14.73 0.08 -5.15
N HIS A 163 15.11 1.24 -4.62
CA HIS A 163 16.15 2.07 -5.22
C HIS A 163 17.53 1.42 -5.14
N TRP A 164 17.86 0.81 -3.99
CA TRP A 164 19.10 0.07 -3.81
C TRP A 164 19.22 -1.09 -4.80
N PHE A 165 18.16 -1.89 -4.92
CA PHE A 165 18.12 -3.05 -5.80
C PHE A 165 18.18 -2.65 -7.27
N THR A 166 17.42 -1.64 -7.67
CA THR A 166 17.45 -1.10 -9.04
C THR A 166 18.85 -0.65 -9.44
N ARG A 167 19.57 0.06 -8.55
CA ARG A 167 20.96 0.48 -8.80
C ARG A 167 21.94 -0.68 -8.86
N LYS A 168 21.72 -1.73 -8.08
CA LYS A 168 22.57 -2.92 -8.13
C LYS A 168 22.36 -3.62 -9.46
N MET A 169 21.12 -3.92 -9.85
CA MET A 169 20.84 -4.63 -11.10
C MET A 169 21.40 -3.91 -12.33
N SER A 170 21.34 -2.57 -12.39
CA SER A 170 21.90 -1.81 -13.52
C SER A 170 23.43 -1.90 -13.66
N VAL A 171 24.13 -2.47 -12.69
CA VAL A 171 25.59 -2.72 -12.74
C VAL A 171 25.92 -4.16 -13.11
N TRP A 172 25.02 -5.11 -12.80
CA TRP A 172 25.26 -6.54 -13.00
C TRP A 172 24.65 -7.10 -14.30
N MET A 173 23.70 -6.39 -14.91
CA MET A 173 23.03 -6.72 -16.18
C MET A 173 23.32 -5.66 -17.22
#